data_AF-A0A9Q8PD49-F1
#
_entry.id   AF-A0A9Q8PD49-F1
#
_cell.length_a   1.000
_cell.length_b   1.000
_cell.length_c   1.000
_cell.angle_alpha   90.00
_cell.angle_beta   90.00
_cell.angle_gamma   90.00
#
_symmetry.space_group_name_H-M   'P 1'
#
loop_
_entity.id
_entity.type
_entity.pdbx_description
1 polymer ?
#
loop_
_entity_poly.entity_id
_entity_poly.type
_entity_poly.pdbx_seq_one_letter_code
_entity_poly.pdbx_strand_id
1 'polypeptide(L)'
;MSSSTTTTTTTTIPIPPFSSLPLDKSGPHHNAWGLYDPTDQLGTLNRLTDAVVARAASEIRTGTRINLDWPIACPSSAGKSSSQWDGVRHFGYQKEGVLYNGVTMDEIHGRNGVEKTDNLGIGAWAEKGIVGRGILLDYHTCRRLPKTPPIHHGDIILLLLLLRTGYLHAYSLLSRPSLESLRSESLLCFTGVEQSEDMMAFMWENFSACPTQEEYHLHEVMLAGRGMPIGELFDLEKLAAEKVNYVPGGVASPPNVVAIF
;
A
#
# COMPACT_ATOMS: atom_id res chain seq x y z
N MET A 1 4.68 39.37 25.78
CA MET A 1 4.71 37.89 25.85
C MET A 1 5.24 37.41 24.51
N SER A 2 6.53 37.08 24.42
CA SER A 2 7.14 36.57 23.19
C SER A 2 6.72 35.12 22.98
N SER A 3 5.98 34.84 21.91
CA SER A 3 5.70 33.46 21.50
C SER A 3 6.96 32.87 20.87
N SER A 4 7.56 31.90 21.54
CA SER A 4 8.63 31.07 20.98
C SER A 4 8.02 30.16 19.92
N THR A 5 8.21 30.49 18.64
CA THR A 5 7.92 29.57 17.54
C THR A 5 9.01 28.50 17.54
N THR A 6 8.74 27.36 18.15
CA THR A 6 9.61 26.19 18.07
C THR A 6 9.58 25.68 16.63
N THR A 7 10.63 25.96 15.86
CA THR A 7 10.84 25.37 14.53
C THR A 7 11.20 23.91 14.73
N THR A 8 10.22 23.01 14.68
CA THR A 8 10.46 21.56 14.63
C THR A 8 11.22 21.28 13.33
N THR A 9 12.51 21.00 13.47
CA THR A 9 13.35 20.62 12.33
C THR A 9 13.03 19.15 12.06
N THR A 10 12.20 18.87 11.05
CA THR A 10 11.86 17.50 10.66
C THR A 10 13.09 16.82 10.06
N THR A 11 13.90 16.18 10.90
CA THR A 11 15.05 15.38 10.45
C THR A 11 14.54 14.20 9.63
N THR A 12 14.76 14.24 8.32
CA THR A 12 14.56 13.07 7.44
C THR A 12 15.52 11.96 7.85
N ILE A 13 14.97 10.85 8.35
CA ILE A 13 15.73 9.64 8.65
C ILE A 13 16.19 9.02 7.32
N PRO A 14 17.50 8.78 7.10
CA PRO A 14 17.99 8.12 5.90
C PRO A 14 17.42 6.71 5.78
N ILE A 15 16.97 6.32 4.59
CA ILE A 15 16.51 4.97 4.34
C ILE A 15 17.74 4.07 4.20
N PRO A 16 17.88 3.01 5.01
CA PRO A 16 19.02 2.11 4.92
C PRO A 16 18.92 1.23 3.67
N PRO A 17 20.04 0.78 3.09
CA PRO A 17 20.02 -0.07 1.90
C PRO A 17 19.33 -1.40 2.16
N PHE A 18 18.75 -2.03 1.13
CA PHE A 18 18.06 -3.32 1.29
C PHE A 18 18.96 -4.38 1.95
N SER A 19 20.25 -4.40 1.58
CA SER A 19 21.25 -5.33 2.09
C SER A 19 21.52 -5.23 3.60
N SER A 20 21.07 -4.16 4.28
CA SER A 20 21.22 -4.07 5.75
C SER A 20 20.08 -4.73 6.52
N LEU A 21 18.95 -5.03 5.86
CA LEU A 21 17.82 -5.70 6.49
C LEU A 21 18.18 -7.18 6.82
N PRO A 22 17.66 -7.76 7.91
CA PRO A 22 16.80 -7.14 8.92
C PRO A 22 17.55 -6.12 9.80
N LEU A 23 16.89 -5.04 10.22
CA LEU A 23 17.50 -4.06 11.15
C LEU A 23 17.59 -4.62 12.57
N ASP A 24 16.48 -5.18 13.08
CA ASP A 24 16.49 -5.94 14.32
C ASP A 24 16.87 -7.40 14.02
N LYS A 25 18.07 -7.79 14.47
CA LYS A 25 18.59 -9.15 14.26
C LYS A 25 17.90 -10.21 15.13
N SER A 26 17.15 -9.80 16.16
CA SER A 26 16.33 -10.69 16.98
C SER A 26 14.95 -10.93 16.38
N GLY A 27 14.51 -10.07 15.46
CA GLY A 27 13.23 -10.17 14.77
C GLY A 27 13.27 -11.05 13.50
N PRO A 28 12.12 -11.20 12.82
CA PRO A 28 11.99 -12.01 11.61
C PRO A 28 12.78 -11.45 10.41
N HIS A 29 12.96 -12.29 9.39
CA HIS A 29 13.68 -11.98 8.16
C HIS A 29 13.17 -10.68 7.47
N HIS A 30 14.11 -9.89 6.92
CA HIS A 30 13.86 -8.62 6.20
C HIS A 30 13.09 -7.51 6.96
N ASN A 31 13.01 -7.56 8.29
CA ASN A 31 12.36 -6.51 9.06
C ASN A 31 13.11 -5.16 9.01
N ALA A 32 12.38 -4.06 9.11
CA ALA A 32 12.90 -2.71 9.30
C ALA A 32 12.53 -2.15 10.68
N TRP A 33 12.46 -3.03 11.69
CA TRP A 33 11.98 -2.66 13.01
C TRP A 33 12.91 -1.69 13.71
N GLY A 34 12.32 -0.73 14.42
CA GLY A 34 13.05 0.34 15.10
C GLY A 34 13.67 1.41 14.17
N LEU A 35 13.40 1.39 12.85
CA LEU A 35 13.93 2.39 11.91
C LEU A 35 13.52 3.82 12.27
N TYR A 36 12.24 4.02 12.63
CA TYR A 36 11.71 5.34 12.97
C TYR A 36 11.69 5.55 14.49
N ASP A 37 11.02 4.63 15.19
CA ASP A 37 10.99 4.52 16.65
C ASP A 37 10.56 3.08 17.00
N PRO A 38 11.03 2.47 18.10
CA PRO A 38 10.59 1.13 18.51
C PRO A 38 9.07 1.03 18.79
N THR A 39 8.41 2.14 19.10
CA THR A 39 6.97 2.24 19.34
C THR A 39 6.18 2.78 18.13
N ASP A 40 6.86 2.98 16.99
CA ASP A 40 6.25 3.47 15.77
C ASP A 40 5.12 2.55 15.28
N GLN A 41 4.07 3.17 14.74
CA GLN A 41 2.88 2.51 14.22
C GLN A 41 2.59 2.87 12.75
N LEU A 42 3.39 3.76 12.17
CA LEU A 42 3.19 4.32 10.83
C LEU A 42 4.02 3.59 9.78
N GLY A 43 5.18 3.06 10.14
CA GLY A 43 6.09 2.40 9.22
C GLY A 43 6.51 3.31 8.08
N THR A 44 6.40 2.87 6.83
CA THR A 44 6.83 3.67 5.68
C THR A 44 5.97 4.92 5.46
N LEU A 45 4.82 5.07 6.11
CA LEU A 45 4.08 6.34 6.11
C LEU A 45 4.86 7.49 6.76
N ASN A 46 5.86 7.21 7.59
CA ASN A 46 6.79 8.23 8.10
C ASN A 46 7.61 8.92 6.98
N ARG A 47 7.69 8.31 5.78
CA ARG A 47 8.30 8.94 4.60
C ARG A 47 7.42 10.08 4.03
N LEU A 48 6.14 10.14 4.39
CA LEU A 48 5.23 11.28 4.14
C LEU A 48 5.56 12.44 5.09
N THR A 49 6.75 13.01 4.92
CA THR A 49 7.13 14.24 5.63
C THR A 49 6.40 15.44 5.06
N ASP A 50 6.17 16.46 5.87
CA ASP A 50 5.47 17.68 5.46
C ASP A 50 6.11 18.31 4.21
N ALA A 51 7.44 18.28 4.11
CA ALA A 51 8.18 18.76 2.95
C ALA A 51 7.87 17.96 1.68
N VAL A 52 7.71 16.64 1.79
CA VAL A 52 7.34 15.79 0.64
C VAL A 52 5.89 16.03 0.23
N VAL A 53 4.97 16.13 1.19
CA VAL A 53 3.55 16.43 0.91
C VAL A 53 3.41 17.80 0.26
N ALA A 54 4.12 18.82 0.76
CA ALA A 54 4.13 20.16 0.18
C ALA A 54 4.67 20.17 -1.26
N ARG A 55 5.70 19.37 -1.56
CA ARG A 55 6.20 19.20 -2.94
C ARG A 55 5.16 18.53 -3.84
N ALA A 56 4.48 17.49 -3.37
CA ALA A 56 3.42 16.83 -4.13
C ALA A 56 2.26 17.78 -4.47
N ALA A 57 1.89 18.68 -3.55
CA ALA A 57 0.86 19.69 -3.80
C ALA A 57 1.20 20.62 -4.99
N SER A 58 2.49 20.85 -5.25
CA SER A 58 2.93 21.66 -6.40
C SER A 58 2.69 20.98 -7.75
N GLU A 59 2.38 19.68 -7.79
CA GLU A 59 2.03 18.96 -9.02
C GLU A 59 0.59 19.25 -9.49
N ILE A 60 -0.26 19.81 -8.62
CA ILE A 60 -1.63 20.18 -8.95
C ILE A 60 -1.61 21.45 -9.81
N ARG A 61 -1.98 21.32 -11.09
CA ARG A 61 -2.05 22.39 -12.09
C ARG A 61 -3.46 22.66 -12.59
N THR A 62 -4.31 21.65 -12.69
CA THR A 62 -5.62 21.72 -13.37
C THR A 62 -6.81 21.71 -12.41
N GLY A 63 -6.64 21.18 -11.20
CA GLY A 63 -7.71 20.90 -10.25
C GLY A 63 -8.57 19.68 -10.62
N THR A 64 -8.20 18.91 -11.64
CA THR A 64 -8.94 17.71 -12.06
C THR A 64 -8.84 16.64 -10.98
N ARG A 65 -9.97 16.01 -10.63
CA ARG A 65 -10.05 15.00 -9.58
C ARG A 65 -10.60 13.70 -10.13
N ILE A 66 -9.92 12.60 -9.88
CA ILE A 66 -10.35 11.25 -10.27
C ILE A 66 -10.44 10.41 -8.99
N ASN A 67 -11.64 9.96 -8.65
CA ASN A 67 -11.84 8.97 -7.59
C ASN A 67 -11.38 7.59 -8.09
N LEU A 68 -10.60 6.89 -7.27
CA LEU A 68 -9.99 5.60 -7.57
C LEU A 68 -10.67 4.44 -6.82
N ASP A 69 -11.82 4.68 -6.20
CA ASP A 69 -12.53 3.64 -5.46
C ASP A 69 -13.34 2.75 -6.39
N TRP A 70 -13.20 1.46 -6.20
CA TRP A 70 -14.03 0.44 -6.79
C TRP A 70 -15.39 0.40 -6.08
N PRO A 71 -16.52 0.50 -6.79
CA PRO A 71 -17.83 0.56 -6.16
C PRO A 71 -18.10 -0.63 -5.23
N ILE A 72 -18.54 -0.35 -3.99
CA ILE A 72 -18.91 -1.36 -2.97
C ILE A 72 -20.00 -2.34 -3.46
N ALA A 73 -20.84 -1.90 -4.41
CA ALA A 73 -21.87 -2.73 -5.03
C ALA A 73 -21.33 -3.80 -6.01
N CYS A 74 -20.02 -3.79 -6.30
CA CYS A 74 -19.37 -4.74 -7.20
C CYS A 74 -18.34 -5.58 -6.42
N PRO A 75 -18.78 -6.58 -5.65
CA PRO A 75 -17.85 -7.36 -4.82
C PRO A 75 -16.84 -8.11 -5.71
N SER A 76 -15.57 -8.09 -5.32
CA SER A 76 -14.49 -8.84 -5.98
C SER A 76 -14.55 -10.34 -5.62
N SER A 77 -13.78 -11.21 -6.28
CA SER A 77 -13.71 -12.63 -5.92
C SER A 77 -12.79 -12.91 -4.72
N ALA A 78 -11.99 -11.92 -4.29
CA ALA A 78 -10.97 -12.08 -3.25
C ALA A 78 -11.48 -11.91 -1.81
N GLY A 79 -12.79 -12.05 -1.56
CA GLY A 79 -13.39 -11.89 -0.22
C GLY A 79 -13.42 -10.45 0.32
N LYS A 80 -12.78 -9.49 -0.37
CA LYS A 80 -12.77 -8.07 -0.02
C LYS A 80 -13.78 -7.29 -0.87
N SER A 81 -14.60 -6.46 -0.22
CA SER A 81 -15.82 -5.87 -0.78
C SER A 81 -15.61 -4.65 -1.69
N SER A 82 -14.45 -3.98 -1.63
CA SER A 82 -14.16 -2.72 -2.35
C SER A 82 -12.67 -2.34 -2.25
N SER A 83 -12.27 -1.20 -2.82
CA SER A 83 -10.93 -0.61 -2.64
C SER A 83 -10.57 -0.45 -1.17
N GLN A 84 -9.30 -0.63 -0.85
CA GLN A 84 -8.87 -0.61 0.55
C GLN A 84 -7.37 -0.43 0.74
N TRP A 85 -7.02 -0.06 1.97
CA TRP A 85 -5.66 -0.09 2.51
C TRP A 85 -5.55 -1.22 3.53
N ASP A 86 -4.60 -2.12 3.33
CA ASP A 86 -4.21 -3.09 4.34
C ASP A 86 -3.20 -2.44 5.29
N GLY A 87 -3.62 -2.30 6.54
CA GLY A 87 -2.81 -1.79 7.65
C GLY A 87 -1.73 -2.77 8.09
N VAL A 88 -0.72 -2.31 8.83
CA VAL A 88 0.37 -3.18 9.34
C VAL A 88 -0.09 -4.24 10.36
N ARG A 89 -1.36 -4.17 10.77
CA ARG A 89 -2.08 -5.19 11.56
C ARG A 89 -2.79 -6.26 10.72
N HIS A 90 -2.85 -6.11 9.39
CA HIS A 90 -3.63 -6.96 8.49
C HIS A 90 -3.04 -8.37 8.36
N PHE A 91 -1.71 -8.48 8.27
CA PHE A 91 -1.02 -9.75 8.08
C PHE A 91 0.34 -9.74 8.79
N GLY A 92 0.50 -10.64 9.76
CA GLY A 92 1.73 -10.81 10.55
C GLY A 92 2.66 -11.88 10.01
N TYR A 93 3.85 -11.96 10.59
CA TYR A 93 4.71 -13.12 10.42
C TYR A 93 4.05 -14.33 11.06
N GLN A 94 3.63 -15.29 10.23
CA GLN A 94 2.73 -16.36 10.69
C GLN A 94 3.45 -17.34 11.63
N LYS A 95 4.72 -17.64 11.35
CA LYS A 95 5.55 -18.56 12.13
C LYS A 95 5.88 -17.99 13.51
N GLU A 96 6.24 -16.71 13.57
CA GLU A 96 6.65 -16.03 14.80
C GLU A 96 5.47 -15.45 15.59
N GLY A 97 4.30 -15.25 14.97
CA GLY A 97 3.10 -14.73 15.65
C GLY A 97 3.19 -13.25 16.02
N VAL A 98 3.95 -12.48 15.23
CA VAL A 98 4.28 -11.07 15.49
C VAL A 98 3.97 -10.18 14.29
N LEU A 99 3.68 -8.92 14.59
CA LEU A 99 3.36 -7.84 13.66
C LEU A 99 4.49 -6.80 13.65
N TYR A 100 4.23 -5.66 13.03
CA TYR A 100 5.19 -4.56 12.94
C TYR A 100 5.75 -4.15 14.30
N ASN A 101 7.07 -3.94 14.36
CA ASN A 101 7.83 -3.63 15.59
C ASN A 101 7.62 -4.66 16.72
N GLY A 102 7.36 -5.93 16.39
CA GLY A 102 7.30 -7.02 17.37
C GLY A 102 5.99 -7.12 18.15
N VAL A 103 4.96 -6.32 17.81
CA VAL A 103 3.66 -6.41 18.49
C VAL A 103 3.07 -7.80 18.30
N THR A 104 2.68 -8.45 19.39
CA THR A 104 2.21 -9.84 19.40
C THR A 104 0.72 -9.96 19.11
N MET A 105 0.29 -11.12 18.64
CA MET A 105 -1.14 -11.42 18.47
C MET A 105 -1.91 -11.44 19.80
N ASP A 106 -1.23 -11.76 20.91
CA ASP A 106 -1.85 -11.73 22.24
C ASP A 106 -2.15 -10.30 22.69
N GLU A 107 -1.27 -9.34 22.43
CA GLU A 107 -1.55 -7.91 22.62
C GLU A 107 -2.72 -7.44 21.74
N ILE A 108 -2.77 -7.88 20.47
CA ILE A 108 -3.87 -7.50 19.56
C ILE A 108 -5.23 -8.01 20.04
N HIS A 109 -5.26 -9.23 20.59
CA HIS A 109 -6.52 -9.89 20.97
C HIS A 109 -6.84 -9.78 22.46
N GLY A 110 -5.93 -9.28 23.29
CA GLY A 110 -6.06 -9.28 24.76
C GLY A 110 -6.14 -10.70 25.32
N ARG A 111 -5.20 -11.57 24.95
CA ARG A 111 -5.16 -12.99 25.35
C ARG A 111 -4.01 -13.27 26.32
N ASN A 112 -4.04 -14.44 26.96
CA ASN A 112 -2.97 -14.94 27.82
C ASN A 112 -2.56 -13.99 28.96
N GLY A 113 -3.53 -13.22 29.50
CA GLY A 113 -3.29 -12.26 30.59
C GLY A 113 -2.71 -10.92 30.14
N VAL A 114 -2.61 -10.68 28.84
CA VAL A 114 -2.19 -9.39 28.26
C VAL A 114 -3.42 -8.53 27.96
N GLU A 115 -3.34 -7.23 28.27
CA GLU A 115 -4.40 -6.27 27.93
C GLU A 115 -4.46 -6.03 26.42
N LYS A 116 -5.67 -5.88 25.89
CA LYS A 116 -5.87 -5.61 24.47
C LYS A 116 -5.35 -4.22 24.12
N THR A 117 -4.49 -4.12 23.10
CA THR A 117 -4.03 -2.85 22.54
C THR A 117 -4.81 -2.45 21.29
N ASP A 118 -4.87 -1.14 21.01
CA ASP A 118 -5.32 -0.58 19.72
C ASP A 118 -4.14 -0.20 18.81
N ASN A 119 -2.91 -0.51 19.23
CA ASN A 119 -1.71 -0.28 18.43
C ASN A 119 -1.80 -0.92 17.04
N LEU A 120 -1.12 -0.29 16.07
CA LEU A 120 -1.09 -0.68 14.66
C LEU A 120 -2.47 -0.59 13.97
N GLY A 121 -3.47 -0.03 14.66
CA GLY A 121 -4.78 0.24 14.10
C GLY A 121 -4.76 1.39 13.09
N ILE A 122 -5.78 1.41 12.22
CA ILE A 122 -5.93 2.44 11.19
C ILE A 122 -6.08 3.85 11.77
N GLY A 123 -6.38 3.99 13.06
CA GLY A 123 -6.48 5.28 13.75
C GLY A 123 -5.19 6.10 13.68
N ALA A 124 -4.03 5.47 13.87
CA ALA A 124 -2.73 6.15 13.74
C ALA A 124 -2.52 6.71 12.32
N TRP A 125 -2.97 5.97 11.30
CA TRP A 125 -2.86 6.38 9.90
C TRP A 125 -3.86 7.49 9.56
N ALA A 126 -5.05 7.44 10.13
CA ALA A 126 -6.07 8.46 9.94
C ALA A 126 -5.62 9.82 10.52
N GLU A 127 -4.93 9.81 11.66
CA GLU A 127 -4.36 11.02 12.27
C GLU A 127 -3.24 11.62 11.40
N LYS A 128 -2.36 10.78 10.84
CA LYS A 128 -1.28 11.22 9.94
C LYS A 128 -1.79 11.69 8.57
N GLY A 129 -2.77 10.99 8.02
CA GLY A 129 -3.25 11.14 6.65
C GLY A 129 -2.30 10.52 5.61
N ILE A 130 -2.87 9.96 4.55
CA ILE A 130 -2.12 9.44 3.39
C ILE A 130 -2.29 10.41 2.24
N VAL A 131 -1.37 11.37 2.13
CA VAL A 131 -1.34 12.35 1.04
C VAL A 131 0.10 12.45 0.54
N GLY A 132 0.29 12.38 -0.78
CA GLY A 132 1.61 12.45 -1.35
C GLY A 132 1.58 12.34 -2.87
N ARG A 133 2.76 12.22 -3.46
CA ARG A 133 2.92 12.00 -4.89
C ARG A 133 2.59 10.56 -5.23
N GLY A 134 1.65 10.36 -6.17
CA GLY A 134 1.32 9.06 -6.74
C GLY A 134 1.86 8.92 -8.16
N ILE A 135 2.35 7.73 -8.52
CA ILE A 135 2.71 7.40 -9.91
C ILE A 135 1.90 6.20 -10.38
N LEU A 136 1.28 6.35 -11.54
CA LEU A 136 0.63 5.27 -12.27
C LEU A 136 1.64 4.55 -13.16
N LEU A 137 1.84 3.25 -12.89
CA LEU A 137 2.50 2.33 -13.81
C LEU A 137 1.43 1.56 -14.59
N ASP A 138 1.20 1.96 -15.85
CA ASP A 138 0.20 1.34 -16.72
C ASP A 138 0.74 0.10 -17.45
N TYR A 139 0.98 -0.97 -16.69
CA TYR A 139 1.45 -2.24 -17.25
C TYR A 139 0.47 -2.83 -18.27
N HIS A 140 -0.84 -2.68 -18.04
CA HIS A 140 -1.88 -3.20 -18.92
C HIS A 140 -1.78 -2.67 -20.35
N THR A 141 -1.50 -1.38 -20.51
CA THR A 141 -1.27 -0.77 -21.82
C THR A 141 0.13 -1.11 -22.32
N CYS A 142 1.17 -1.00 -21.48
CA CYS A 142 2.56 -1.24 -21.88
C CYS A 142 2.78 -2.65 -22.45
N ARG A 143 2.19 -3.70 -21.88
CA ARG A 143 2.35 -5.09 -22.36
C ARG A 143 1.78 -5.34 -23.76
N ARG A 144 0.95 -4.42 -24.27
CA ARG A 144 0.37 -4.47 -25.61
C ARG A 144 1.18 -3.66 -26.64
N LEU A 145 2.19 -2.90 -26.19
CA LEU A 145 3.05 -2.13 -27.08
C LEU A 145 4.14 -3.03 -27.69
N PRO A 146 4.57 -2.77 -28.94
CA PRO A 146 5.65 -3.53 -29.57
C PRO A 146 7.02 -3.38 -28.88
N LYS A 147 7.19 -2.33 -28.06
CA LYS A 147 8.38 -2.09 -27.24
C LYS A 147 7.94 -1.50 -25.89
N THR A 148 8.43 -2.10 -24.80
CA THR A 148 8.23 -1.58 -23.43
C THR A 148 9.14 -0.36 -23.23
N PRO A 149 8.62 0.80 -22.80
CA PRO A 149 9.45 1.96 -22.52
C PRO A 149 10.36 1.70 -21.30
N PRO A 150 11.61 2.21 -21.29
CA PRO A 150 12.50 2.08 -20.15
C PRO A 150 11.98 2.86 -18.94
N ILE A 151 12.04 2.25 -17.76
CA ILE A 151 11.76 2.93 -16.48
C ILE A 151 13.04 3.67 -16.09
N HIS A 152 13.01 5.01 -16.06
CA HIS A 152 14.16 5.82 -15.66
C HIS A 152 14.25 5.90 -14.12
N HIS A 153 15.35 5.40 -13.55
CA HIS A 153 15.57 5.17 -12.12
C HIS A 153 16.06 6.41 -11.32
N GLY A 154 16.08 7.61 -11.93
CA GLY A 154 17.01 8.68 -11.52
C GLY A 154 16.64 9.57 -10.33
N ASP A 155 15.37 9.84 -10.04
CA ASP A 155 14.96 10.92 -9.10
C ASP A 155 13.68 10.58 -8.32
N ILE A 156 13.61 9.38 -7.76
CA ILE A 156 12.33 8.74 -7.46
C ILE A 156 12.23 8.41 -5.96
N ILE A 157 12.01 9.43 -5.13
CA ILE A 157 11.43 9.23 -3.78
C ILE A 157 9.92 9.17 -3.96
N LEU A 158 9.38 7.99 -4.25
CA LEU A 158 7.96 7.77 -4.43
C LEU A 158 7.32 7.20 -3.18
N LEU A 159 6.05 7.55 -3.00
CA LEU A 159 5.31 7.25 -1.80
C LEU A 159 4.09 6.37 -2.08
N LEU A 160 3.49 6.48 -3.27
CA LEU A 160 2.41 5.61 -3.72
C LEU A 160 2.64 5.14 -5.16
N LEU A 161 2.84 3.83 -5.35
CA LEU A 161 2.81 3.17 -6.66
C LEU A 161 1.40 2.68 -6.95
N LEU A 162 0.82 3.12 -8.06
CA LEU A 162 -0.43 2.59 -8.57
C LEU A 162 -0.12 1.69 -9.76
N LEU A 163 -0.30 0.37 -9.60
CA LEU A 163 -0.04 -0.59 -10.67
C LEU A 163 -1.35 -0.98 -11.36
N ARG A 164 -1.51 -0.58 -12.62
CA ARG A 164 -2.65 -1.04 -13.44
C ARG A 164 -2.29 -2.34 -14.17
N THR A 165 -2.75 -3.47 -13.61
CA THR A 165 -2.58 -4.81 -14.20
C THR A 165 -3.63 -5.17 -15.25
N GLY A 166 -4.77 -4.47 -15.22
CA GLY A 166 -5.98 -4.79 -15.99
C GLY A 166 -6.85 -5.88 -15.36
N TYR A 167 -6.56 -6.29 -14.13
CA TYR A 167 -7.38 -7.27 -13.40
C TYR A 167 -8.82 -6.80 -13.26
N LEU A 168 -9.05 -5.58 -12.74
CA LEU A 168 -10.40 -5.03 -12.57
C LEU A 168 -11.14 -4.85 -13.90
N HIS A 169 -10.42 -4.46 -14.96
CA HIS A 169 -10.99 -4.42 -16.31
C HIS A 169 -11.50 -5.80 -16.75
N ALA A 170 -10.66 -6.84 -16.65
CA ALA A 170 -11.07 -8.21 -16.98
C ALA A 170 -12.23 -8.70 -16.09
N TYR A 171 -12.18 -8.40 -14.79
CA TYR A 171 -13.20 -8.77 -13.82
C TYR A 171 -14.56 -8.13 -14.14
N SER A 172 -14.59 -6.86 -14.57
CA SER A 172 -15.82 -6.14 -14.93
C SER A 172 -16.56 -6.70 -16.15
N LEU A 173 -15.85 -7.45 -17.00
CA LEU A 173 -16.41 -8.07 -18.20
C LEU A 173 -17.04 -9.44 -17.92
N LEU A 174 -16.87 -9.98 -16.72
CA LEU A 174 -17.39 -11.30 -16.35
C LEU A 174 -18.89 -11.25 -16.05
N SER A 175 -19.58 -12.30 -16.49
CA SER A 175 -20.99 -12.53 -16.14
C SER A 175 -21.14 -12.98 -14.68
N ARG A 176 -22.30 -12.76 -14.04
CA ARG A 176 -22.56 -13.21 -12.66
C ARG A 176 -22.27 -14.71 -12.44
N PRO A 177 -22.71 -15.64 -13.32
CA PRO A 177 -22.35 -17.06 -13.18
C PRO A 177 -20.85 -17.33 -13.24
N SER A 178 -20.12 -16.61 -14.10
CA SER A 178 -18.65 -16.72 -14.19
C SER A 178 -17.97 -16.22 -12.92
N LEU A 179 -18.49 -15.16 -12.29
CA LEU A 179 -18.00 -14.65 -11.01
C LEU A 179 -18.21 -15.63 -9.86
N GLU A 180 -19.37 -16.29 -9.82
CA GLU A 180 -19.68 -17.32 -8.82
C GLU A 180 -18.76 -18.54 -8.98
N SER A 181 -18.49 -18.96 -10.22
CA SER A 181 -17.52 -20.01 -10.52
C SER A 181 -16.12 -19.63 -10.03
N LEU A 182 -15.62 -18.43 -10.39
CA LEU A 182 -14.31 -17.96 -9.94
C LEU A 182 -14.19 -17.90 -8.42
N ARG A 183 -15.24 -17.51 -7.70
CA ARG A 183 -15.25 -17.48 -6.22
C ARG A 183 -15.20 -18.86 -5.59
N SER A 184 -15.68 -19.89 -6.30
CA SER A 184 -15.70 -21.26 -5.81
C SER A 184 -14.41 -22.03 -6.08
N GLU A 185 -13.51 -21.46 -6.88
CA GLU A 185 -12.21 -22.05 -7.17
C GLU A 185 -11.23 -21.83 -6.00
N SER A 186 -10.66 -22.92 -5.48
CA SER A 186 -9.72 -22.89 -4.35
C SER A 186 -8.31 -22.42 -4.72
N LEU A 187 -7.99 -22.35 -6.02
CA LEU A 187 -6.67 -22.00 -6.53
C LEU A 187 -6.82 -20.94 -7.63
N LEU A 188 -7.03 -19.70 -7.21
CA LEU A 188 -7.01 -18.56 -8.11
C LEU A 188 -5.56 -18.12 -8.35
N CYS A 189 -5.12 -18.17 -9.60
CA CYS A 189 -3.87 -17.54 -10.03
C CYS A 189 -4.17 -16.08 -10.40
N PHE A 190 -3.68 -15.13 -9.61
CA PHE A 190 -3.87 -13.70 -9.86
C PHE A 190 -2.66 -13.09 -10.57
N THR A 191 -2.91 -12.07 -11.41
CA THR A 191 -1.83 -11.22 -11.93
C THR A 191 -1.35 -10.30 -10.81
N GLY A 192 -0.04 -10.30 -10.53
CA GLY A 192 0.60 -9.49 -9.50
C GLY A 192 2.02 -9.08 -9.87
N VAL A 193 2.76 -8.52 -8.90
CA VAL A 193 4.21 -8.33 -9.05
C VAL A 193 4.92 -9.65 -8.81
N GLU A 194 6.09 -9.81 -9.43
CA GLU A 194 6.97 -10.95 -9.16
C GLU A 194 7.35 -10.99 -7.67
N GLN A 195 7.65 -12.17 -7.14
CA GLN A 195 8.32 -12.25 -5.85
C GLN A 195 9.71 -12.76 -6.04
N SER A 196 10.62 -11.87 -5.77
CA SER A 196 12.03 -12.14 -5.75
C SER A 196 12.63 -11.19 -4.73
N GLU A 197 13.83 -11.53 -4.26
CA GLU A 197 14.61 -10.57 -3.49
C GLU A 197 14.85 -9.29 -4.29
N ASP A 198 15.01 -9.39 -5.61
CA ASP A 198 15.16 -8.23 -6.50
C ASP A 198 13.93 -7.33 -6.48
N MET A 199 12.71 -7.89 -6.60
CA MET A 199 11.49 -7.11 -6.49
C MET A 199 11.35 -6.51 -5.08
N MET A 200 11.67 -7.28 -4.03
CA MET A 200 11.69 -6.81 -2.65
C MET A 200 12.65 -5.65 -2.42
N ALA A 201 13.86 -5.71 -2.99
CA ALA A 201 14.86 -4.66 -2.93
C ALA A 201 14.36 -3.42 -3.67
N PHE A 202 13.87 -3.61 -4.91
CA PHE A 202 13.28 -2.56 -5.72
C PHE A 202 12.14 -1.86 -4.97
N MET A 203 11.23 -2.57 -4.32
CA MET A 203 10.16 -1.96 -3.52
C MET A 203 10.69 -1.28 -2.25
N TRP A 204 11.62 -1.88 -1.52
CA TRP A 204 12.19 -1.22 -0.34
C TRP A 204 12.81 0.15 -0.69
N GLU A 205 13.52 0.16 -1.81
CA GLU A 205 14.24 1.30 -2.35
C GLU A 205 13.30 2.28 -3.06
N ASN A 206 12.15 1.82 -3.59
CA ASN A 206 11.33 2.63 -4.49
C ASN A 206 9.78 2.58 -4.29
N PHE A 207 9.14 1.50 -3.78
CA PHE A 207 7.67 1.26 -3.90
C PHE A 207 6.99 0.31 -2.87
N SER A 208 5.69 -0.02 -3.06
CA SER A 208 4.88 -0.92 -2.21
C SER A 208 3.91 -1.86 -3.00
N ALA A 209 4.17 -3.19 -2.97
CA ALA A 209 3.29 -4.41 -2.88
C ALA A 209 2.39 -5.05 -4.00
N CYS A 210 2.46 -6.43 -4.16
CA CYS A 210 1.39 -7.47 -4.47
C CYS A 210 1.95 -8.97 -4.55
N PRO A 211 1.19 -10.09 -4.80
CA PRO A 211 1.15 -11.37 -4.02
C PRO A 211 1.93 -12.63 -4.55
N THR A 212 1.78 -13.81 -3.88
CA THR A 212 2.86 -14.79 -3.55
C THR A 212 3.01 -16.18 -4.30
N GLN A 213 4.20 -16.85 -4.27
CA GLN A 213 4.69 -18.16 -4.81
C GLN A 213 5.86 -18.80 -3.98
N GLU A 214 6.51 -18.09 -3.04
CA GLU A 214 7.57 -18.62 -2.14
C GLU A 214 7.02 -19.18 -0.80
N GLU A 215 7.86 -19.84 0.03
CA GLU A 215 7.51 -20.37 1.37
C GLU A 215 7.08 -19.27 2.38
N TYR A 216 7.45 -18.02 2.12
CA TYR A 216 7.05 -16.85 2.91
C TYR A 216 6.12 -15.96 2.08
N HIS A 217 5.24 -15.23 2.75
CA HIS A 217 4.31 -14.33 2.05
C HIS A 217 4.91 -12.93 1.91
N LEU A 218 4.88 -12.35 0.72
CA LEU A 218 5.33 -10.96 0.58
C LEU A 218 4.49 -10.01 1.46
N HIS A 219 3.21 -10.32 1.66
CA HIS A 219 2.33 -9.61 2.60
C HIS A 219 2.89 -9.54 4.03
N GLU A 220 3.48 -10.61 4.60
CA GLU A 220 4.05 -10.55 5.96
C GLU A 220 5.30 -9.66 6.01
N VAL A 221 6.20 -9.77 5.02
CA VAL A 221 7.43 -8.96 4.98
C VAL A 221 7.10 -7.47 4.78
N MET A 222 6.11 -7.16 3.95
CA MET A 222 5.73 -5.78 3.68
C MET A 222 5.03 -5.14 4.88
N LEU A 223 3.97 -5.78 5.37
CA LEU A 223 3.15 -5.22 6.43
C LEU A 223 3.86 -5.33 7.78
N ALA A 224 4.13 -6.53 8.25
CA ALA A 224 4.75 -6.76 9.55
C ALA A 224 6.26 -6.52 9.54
N GLY A 225 6.98 -6.83 8.47
CA GLY A 225 8.43 -6.61 8.41
C GLY A 225 8.80 -5.15 8.27
N ARG A 226 8.22 -4.46 7.30
CA ARG A 226 8.68 -3.13 6.86
C ARG A 226 7.75 -1.99 7.26
N GLY A 227 6.58 -2.30 7.78
CA GLY A 227 5.58 -1.29 8.08
C GLY A 227 5.01 -0.64 6.82
N MET A 228 4.93 -1.39 5.72
CA MET A 228 4.65 -0.87 4.38
C MET A 228 3.19 -1.15 3.98
N PRO A 229 2.33 -0.13 3.86
CA PRO A 229 0.94 -0.28 3.47
C PRO A 229 0.76 -0.95 2.10
N ILE A 230 -0.31 -1.72 1.94
CA ILE A 230 -0.70 -2.31 0.66
C ILE A 230 -2.06 -1.73 0.26
N GLY A 231 -2.14 -1.19 -0.97
CA GLY A 231 -3.39 -0.72 -1.56
C GLY A 231 -3.93 -1.77 -2.52
N GLU A 232 -5.20 -2.14 -2.38
CA GLU A 232 -5.82 -3.17 -3.23
C GLU A 232 -7.12 -2.67 -3.87
N LEU A 233 -7.38 -3.19 -5.06
CA LEU A 233 -8.63 -2.96 -5.81
C LEU A 233 -8.92 -1.49 -6.14
N PHE A 234 -7.92 -0.66 -6.40
CA PHE A 234 -8.15 0.70 -6.91
C PHE A 234 -8.58 0.70 -8.39
N ASP A 235 -9.63 1.44 -8.72
CA ASP A 235 -10.06 1.66 -10.11
C ASP A 235 -9.14 2.67 -10.80
N LEU A 236 -8.22 2.15 -11.62
CA LEU A 236 -7.23 2.94 -12.34
C LEU A 236 -7.63 3.22 -13.80
N GLU A 237 -8.81 2.79 -14.26
CA GLU A 237 -9.20 2.91 -15.67
C GLU A 237 -9.37 4.37 -16.09
N LYS A 238 -10.02 5.18 -15.25
CA LYS A 238 -10.17 6.63 -15.51
C LYS A 238 -8.83 7.35 -15.45
N LEU A 239 -7.97 6.93 -14.53
CA LEU A 239 -6.63 7.52 -14.36
C LEU A 239 -5.75 7.25 -15.60
N ALA A 240 -5.87 6.06 -16.20
CA ALA A 240 -5.10 5.67 -17.38
C ALA A 240 -5.60 6.28 -18.71
N ALA A 241 -6.85 6.74 -18.78
CA ALA A 241 -7.48 7.13 -20.05
C ALA A 241 -7.38 8.62 -20.44
N GLU A 242 -6.88 9.51 -19.57
CA GLU A 242 -6.90 10.99 -19.72
C GLU A 242 -8.25 11.60 -20.20
N LYS A 243 -9.37 10.86 -20.09
CA LYS A 243 -10.71 11.34 -20.43
C LYS A 243 -11.68 11.06 -19.29
N VAL A 244 -12.07 12.14 -18.63
CA VAL A 244 -13.04 12.13 -17.53
C VAL A 244 -14.45 12.05 -18.13
N ASN A 245 -15.11 10.91 -18.01
CA ASN A 245 -16.56 10.79 -18.20
C ASN A 245 -17.20 10.08 -16.98
N TYR A 246 -18.32 10.66 -16.54
CA TYR A 246 -19.13 10.42 -15.32
C TYR A 246 -19.86 9.03 -15.34
N VAL A 247 -20.56 8.46 -14.33
CA VAL A 247 -21.91 8.78 -13.74
C VAL A 247 -22.19 7.90 -12.45
N PRO A 248 -23.35 7.89 -11.73
CA PRO A 248 -23.49 8.22 -10.30
C PRO A 248 -24.07 7.10 -9.38
N GLY A 249 -24.09 7.35 -8.06
CA GLY A 249 -24.94 6.66 -7.07
C GLY A 249 -24.28 5.51 -6.29
N GLY A 250 -23.75 5.80 -5.10
CA GLY A 250 -23.25 4.79 -4.16
C GLY A 250 -23.42 5.23 -2.71
N VAL A 251 -23.93 4.34 -1.86
CA VAL A 251 -24.14 4.54 -0.42
C VAL A 251 -23.29 3.51 0.33
N ALA A 252 -22.03 3.86 0.61
CA ALA A 252 -21.15 3.34 1.69
C ALA A 252 -19.70 3.85 1.46
N SER A 253 -18.83 3.78 2.48
CA SER A 253 -17.51 4.44 2.54
C SER A 253 -16.33 3.54 2.16
N PRO A 254 -15.78 3.65 0.93
CA PRO A 254 -14.41 3.23 0.56
C PRO A 254 -13.35 4.19 1.14
N PRO A 255 -12.02 3.94 0.97
CA PRO A 255 -10.95 4.83 1.45
C PRO A 255 -11.01 6.27 0.89
N ASN A 256 -11.84 6.53 -0.12
CA ASN A 256 -11.96 7.83 -0.77
C ASN A 256 -10.63 8.28 -1.38
N VAL A 257 -9.99 7.38 -2.13
CA VAL A 257 -8.71 7.69 -2.79
C VAL A 257 -8.98 8.57 -4.01
N VAL A 258 -8.33 9.72 -4.06
CA VAL A 258 -8.49 10.71 -5.14
C VAL A 258 -7.14 11.09 -5.71
N ALA A 259 -6.98 10.94 -7.03
CA ALA A 259 -5.88 11.56 -7.77
C ALA A 259 -6.25 13.00 -8.16
N ILE A 260 -5.31 13.93 -7.99
CA ILE A 260 -5.49 15.36 -8.27
C ILE A 260 -4.37 15.85 -9.19
N PHE A 261 -4.75 16.59 -10.24
CA PHE A 261 -3.85 17.11 -11.27
C PHE A 261 -3.92 18.61 -11.40
#